data_AF-A0A8T0A0T0-F1
#
_entry.id   AF-A0A8T0A0T0-F1
#
_cell.length_a   1.000
_cell.length_b   1.000
_cell.length_c   1.000
_cell.angle_alpha   90.00
_cell.angle_beta   90.00
_cell.angle_gamma   90.00
#
_symmetry.space_group_name_H-M   'P 1'
#
loop_
_entity.id
_entity.type
_entity.pdbx_description
1 polymer ?
#
loop_
_entity_poly.entity_id
_entity_poly.type
_entity_poly.pdbx_seq_one_letter_code
_entity_poly.pdbx_strand_id
1 'polypeptide(L)'
;MEKALDHKLRNLKKRQQRLLQLKADNDSGEIKLDSKQIEALSKLDEIKLQIDSIEELQKLNVKQFKDYKKEMKAYERQRNKMDVGGS
;
A
#
# COMPACT_ATOMS: atom_id res chain seq x y z
N MET A 1 -13.46 -1.58 1.77
CA MET A 1 -12.42 -0.88 0.98
C MET A 1 -11.01 -1.31 1.40
N GLU A 2 -10.70 -1.27 2.71
CA GLU A 2 -9.40 -1.70 3.28
C GLU A 2 -8.97 -3.13 2.87
N LYS A 3 -9.88 -4.12 3.02
CA LYS A 3 -9.62 -5.52 2.62
C LYS A 3 -9.28 -5.71 1.12
N ALA A 4 -9.82 -4.87 0.24
CA ALA A 4 -9.60 -4.97 -1.20
C ALA A 4 -8.23 -4.40 -1.59
N LEU A 5 -7.81 -3.30 -0.95
CA LEU A 5 -6.50 -2.71 -1.14
C LEU A 5 -5.40 -3.61 -0.59
N ASP A 6 -5.61 -4.21 0.59
CA ASP A 6 -4.68 -5.20 1.17
C ASP A 6 -4.54 -6.43 0.29
N HIS A 7 -5.65 -6.91 -0.27
CA HIS A 7 -5.64 -8.02 -1.20
C HIS A 7 -4.87 -7.69 -2.49
N LYS A 8 -5.09 -6.49 -3.04
CA LYS A 8 -4.33 -6.00 -4.21
C LYS A 8 -2.84 -5.92 -3.91
N LEU A 9 -2.45 -5.34 -2.76
CA LEU A 9 -1.06 -5.23 -2.34
C LEU A 9 -0.40 -6.61 -2.21
N ARG A 10 -1.06 -7.57 -1.56
CA ARG A 10 -0.57 -8.95 -1.45
C ARG A 10 -0.36 -9.60 -2.81
N ASN A 11 -1.29 -9.41 -3.75
CA ASN A 11 -1.17 -9.97 -5.08
C ASN A 11 -0.04 -9.34 -5.88
N LEU A 12 0.14 -8.02 -5.78
CA LEU A 12 1.26 -7.31 -6.41
C LEU A 12 2.60 -7.79 -5.85
N LYS A 13 2.75 -7.91 -4.53
CA LYS A 13 3.97 -8.44 -3.90
C LYS A 13 4.30 -9.86 -4.34
N LYS A 14 3.29 -10.74 -4.38
CA LYS A 14 3.46 -12.11 -4.91
C LYS A 14 3.90 -12.10 -6.37
N ARG A 15 3.31 -11.22 -7.19
CA ARG A 15 3.68 -11.09 -8.61
C ARG A 15 5.10 -10.56 -8.77
N GLN A 16 5.48 -9.53 -8.02
CA GLN A 16 6.84 -8.99 -7.98
C GLN A 16 7.86 -10.09 -7.63
N GLN A 17 7.60 -10.86 -6.57
CA GLN A 17 8.49 -11.94 -6.14
C GLN A 17 8.66 -13.01 -7.24
N ARG A 18 7.57 -13.42 -7.88
CA ARG A 18 7.62 -14.39 -8.99
C ARG A 18 8.42 -13.85 -10.18
N LEU A 19 8.23 -12.58 -10.52
CA LEU A 19 8.97 -11.95 -11.62
C LEU A 19 10.45 -11.78 -11.30
N LEU A 20 10.80 -11.46 -10.05
CA LEU A 20 12.20 -11.39 -9.62
C LEU A 20 12.88 -12.77 -9.70
N GLN A 21 12.18 -13.83 -9.29
CA GLN A 21 12.68 -15.19 -9.45
C GLN A 21 12.87 -15.55 -10.93
N LEU A 22 11.84 -15.31 -11.75
CA LEU A 22 11.88 -15.58 -13.18
C LEU A 22 13.03 -14.84 -13.89
N LYS A 23 13.31 -13.60 -13.46
CA LYS A 23 14.46 -12.82 -13.94
C LYS A 23 15.77 -13.49 -13.54
N ALA A 24 15.91 -13.88 -12.27
CA ALA A 24 17.12 -14.53 -11.77
C ALA A 24 17.39 -15.87 -12.48
N ASP A 25 16.35 -16.68 -12.71
CA ASP A 25 16.45 -17.97 -13.40
C ASP A 25 16.85 -17.80 -14.89
N ASN A 26 16.41 -16.72 -15.52
CA ASN A 26 16.84 -16.38 -16.88
C ASN A 26 18.28 -15.85 -16.91
N ASP A 27 18.65 -15.00 -15.94
CA ASP A 27 19.99 -14.43 -15.83
C ASP A 27 21.04 -15.49 -15.47
N SER A 28 20.66 -16.56 -14.76
CA SER A 28 21.50 -17.73 -14.48
C SER A 28 21.59 -18.72 -15.65
N GLY A 29 20.76 -18.54 -16.68
CA GLY A 29 20.65 -19.46 -17.82
C GLY A 29 19.90 -20.77 -17.50
N GLU A 30 19.28 -20.88 -16.33
CA GLU A 30 18.50 -22.05 -15.91
C GLU A 30 17.24 -22.25 -16.76
N ILE A 31 16.64 -21.15 -17.23
CA ILE A 31 15.49 -21.17 -18.12
C ILE A 31 15.68 -20.23 -19.31
N LYS A 32 15.00 -20.52 -20.41
CA LYS A 32 14.75 -19.54 -21.50
C LYS A 32 13.32 -19.04 -21.39
N LEU A 33 13.18 -17.73 -21.45
CA LEU A 33 11.87 -17.09 -21.33
C LEU A 33 11.08 -17.15 -22.64
N ASP A 34 9.78 -17.37 -22.53
CA ASP A 34 8.84 -17.15 -23.62
C ASP A 34 8.48 -15.66 -23.78
N SER A 35 7.79 -15.32 -24.87
CA SER A 35 7.42 -13.93 -25.17
C SER A 35 6.50 -13.29 -24.12
N LYS A 36 5.61 -14.08 -23.50
CA LYS A 36 4.70 -13.59 -22.45
C LYS A 36 5.46 -13.32 -21.15
N GLN A 37 6.44 -14.15 -20.84
CA GLN A 37 7.32 -13.99 -19.69
C GLN A 37 8.21 -12.75 -19.83
N ILE A 38 8.75 -12.50 -21.02
CA ILE A 38 9.51 -11.28 -21.34
C ILE A 38 8.62 -10.04 -21.17
N GLU A 39 7.39 -10.07 -21.72
CA GLU A 39 6.43 -8.97 -21.56
C GLU A 39 6.01 -8.77 -20.09
N ALA A 40 5.91 -9.85 -19.32
CA ALA A 40 5.60 -9.76 -17.90
C ALA A 40 6.75 -9.14 -17.10
N LEU A 41 8.01 -9.45 -17.46
CA LEU A 41 9.20 -8.86 -16.85
C LEU A 41 9.36 -7.37 -17.18
N SER A 42 9.00 -6.93 -18.39
CA SER A 42 9.06 -5.51 -18.75
C SER A 42 8.13 -4.64 -17.89
N LYS A 43 7.09 -5.24 -17.30
CA LYS A 43 6.16 -4.59 -16.36
C LYS A 43 6.60 -4.66 -14.89
N LEU A 44 7.77 -5.23 -14.59
CA LEU A 44 8.23 -5.39 -13.21
C LEU A 44 8.37 -4.05 -12.48
N ASP A 45 8.92 -3.03 -13.13
CA ASP A 45 9.11 -1.73 -12.50
C ASP A 45 7.78 -0.99 -12.29
N GLU A 46 6.80 -1.16 -13.19
CA GLU A 46 5.43 -0.68 -12.98
C GLU A 46 4.81 -1.33 -11.73
N ILE A 47 5.00 -2.64 -11.54
CA ILE A 47 4.50 -3.35 -10.35
C ILE A 47 5.16 -2.82 -9.08
N LYS A 48 6.46 -2.53 -9.10
CA LYS A 48 7.16 -1.92 -7.95
C LYS A 48 6.56 -0.56 -7.61
N LEU A 49 6.39 0.31 -8.60
CA LEU A 49 5.79 1.64 -8.42
C LEU A 49 4.37 1.55 -7.85
N GLN A 50 3.57 0.59 -8.31
CA GLN A 50 2.22 0.37 -7.77
C GLN A 50 2.24 -0.10 -6.31
N ILE A 51 3.20 -0.95 -5.92
CA ILE A 51 3.37 -1.38 -4.53
C ILE A 51 3.72 -0.17 -3.66
N ASP A 52 4.74 0.59 -4.04
CA ASP A 52 5.23 1.75 -3.29
C ASP A 52 4.11 2.78 -3.11
N SER A 53 3.40 3.10 -4.18
CA SER A 53 2.25 4.02 -4.15
C SER A 53 1.14 3.55 -3.19
N ILE A 54 0.80 2.26 -3.18
CA ILE A 54 -0.22 1.73 -2.26
C ILE A 54 0.26 1.81 -0.81
N GLU A 55 1.53 1.48 -0.54
CA GLU A 55 2.08 1.55 0.82
C GLU A 55 2.13 2.99 1.35
N GLU A 56 2.48 3.96 0.50
CA GLU A 56 2.44 5.37 0.84
C GLU A 56 1.01 5.84 1.16
N LEU A 57 0.03 5.47 0.33
CA LEU A 57 -1.38 5.79 0.57
C LEU A 57 -1.87 5.18 1.90
N GLN A 58 -1.47 3.95 2.23
CA GLN A 58 -1.81 3.32 3.51
C GLN A 58 -1.20 4.08 4.69
N LYS A 59 0.07 4.50 4.60
CA LYS A 59 0.73 5.32 5.63
C LYS A 59 0.02 6.66 5.83
N LEU A 60 -0.34 7.34 4.73
CA LEU A 60 -1.06 8.61 4.76
C LEU A 60 -2.44 8.46 5.40
N ASN A 61 -3.19 7.42 5.04
CA ASN A 61 -4.51 7.15 5.62
C ASN A 61 -4.43 6.90 7.13
N VAL A 62 -3.47 6.10 7.59
CA VAL A 62 -3.24 5.88 9.03
C VAL A 62 -2.92 7.18 9.76
N LYS A 63 -2.12 8.07 9.14
CA LYS A 63 -1.81 9.39 9.69
C LYS A 63 -3.07 10.25 9.79
N GLN A 64 -3.81 10.39 8.70
CA GLN A 64 -5.06 11.16 8.66
C GLN A 64 -6.07 10.68 9.69
N PHE A 65 -6.23 9.37 9.85
CA PHE A 65 -7.15 8.82 10.86
C PHE A 65 -6.71 9.14 12.30
N LYS A 66 -5.40 9.08 12.58
CA LYS A 66 -4.86 9.47 13.90
C LYS A 66 -5.08 10.95 14.18
N ASP A 67 -4.83 11.80 13.20
CA ASP A 67 -4.98 13.25 13.33
C ASP A 67 -6.45 13.63 13.52
N TYR A 68 -7.36 13.06 12.70
CA TYR A 68 -8.81 13.19 12.88
C TYR A 68 -9.27 12.79 14.29
N LYS A 69 -8.79 11.64 14.80
CA LYS A 69 -9.15 11.18 16.16
C LYS A 69 -8.65 12.11 17.26
N LYS A 70 -7.50 12.77 17.07
CA LYS A 70 -6.98 13.77 18.01
C LYS A 70 -7.84 15.04 17.98
N GLU A 71 -8.17 15.53 16.79
CA GLU A 71 -9.01 16.72 16.60
C GLU A 71 -10.40 16.52 17.19
N MET A 72 -11.04 15.37 16.93
CA MET A 72 -12.33 15.02 17.52
C MET A 72 -12.31 15.03 19.05
N LYS A 73 -11.28 14.44 19.67
CA LYS A 73 -11.12 14.48 21.13
C LYS A 73 -10.89 15.89 21.66
N ALA A 74 -10.16 16.73 20.93
CA ALA A 74 -9.94 18.12 21.31
C ALA A 74 -11.25 18.91 21.26
N TYR A 75 -12.04 18.72 20.20
CA TYR A 75 -13.36 19.30 20.03
C TYR A 75 -14.33 18.87 21.16
N GLU A 76 -14.42 17.57 21.46
CA GLU A 76 -15.25 17.04 22.56
C GLU A 76 -14.90 17.68 23.91
N ARG A 77 -13.60 17.85 24.20
CA ARG A 77 -13.15 18.51 25.44
C ARG A 77 -13.54 19.99 25.48
N GLN A 78 -13.42 20.70 24.36
CA GLN A 78 -13.81 22.11 24.28
C GLN A 78 -15.32 22.27 24.45
N ARG A 79 -16.12 21.45 23.77
CA ARG A 79 -17.58 21.44 23.92
C ARG A 79 -17.99 21.20 25.37
N ASN A 80 -17.44 20.17 25.99
CA ASN A 80 -17.77 19.85 27.39
C ASN A 80 -17.38 20.98 28.34
N LYS A 81 -16.26 21.68 28.11
CA LYS A 81 -15.89 22.87 28.92
C LYS A 81 -16.88 24.02 28.80
N MET A 82 -17.46 24.23 27.62
CA MET A 82 -18.49 25.27 27.42
C MET A 82 -19.80 24.91 28.12
N ASP A 83 -20.17 23.63 28.14
CA ASP A 83 -21.38 23.16 28.84
C ASP A 83 -21.29 23.29 30.37
N VAL A 84 -20.11 23.15 30.99
CA VAL A 84 -19.96 23.28 32.46
C VAL A 84 -19.76 24.73 32.94
N GLY A 85 -19.48 25.67 32.04
CA GLY A 85 -19.21 27.07 32.39
C GLY A 85 -20.41 28.02 32.30
N GLY A 86 -21.59 27.50 31.95
CA GLY A 86 -22.83 28.27 31.75
C GLY A 86 -23.88 28.13 32.86
N SER A 87 -23.51 27.62 34.04
CA SER A 87 -24.38 27.56 35.23
C SER A 87 -24.05 28.66 36.24
#